data_AF-A0A820G6Y3-F1
#
_entry.id   AF-A0A820G6Y3-F1
#
_cell.length_a   1.000
_cell.length_b   1.000
_cell.length_c   1.000
_cell.angle_alpha   90.00
_cell.angle_beta   90.00
_cell.angle_gamma   90.00
#
_symmetry.space_group_name_H-M   'P 1'
#
loop_
_entity.id
_entity.type
_entity.pdbx_description
1 polymer ?
#
loop_
_entity_poly.entity_id
_entity_poly.type
_entity_poly.pdbx_seq_one_letter_code
_entity_poly.pdbx_strand_id
1 'polypeptide(L)'
;MFKACHSKPAITSLPDLLQQIPIILYSGQYDLICNHRATEAMIDGMTWNNGTGFGFGNGTFSPKHPWIVDGESAGLIWNARNLTYILFYNASHMVPYDYPHRSRFMLHQFIQLDLISFPDTTTRKNIEESTRLTRHVAIIVLIFIIVILALTGLICFFLRKRRPTRLPTPLNIIRELLPKTSNVEQEPRVIHSRLNNPK
;
A
#
# COMPACT_ATOMS: atom_id res chain seq x y z
N MET A 1 56.03 14.98 -3.36
CA MET A 1 55.30 14.44 -2.19
C MET A 1 54.76 15.62 -1.40
N PHE A 2 53.44 15.81 -1.36
CA PHE A 2 52.83 16.89 -0.60
C PHE A 2 52.99 16.61 0.90
N LYS A 3 53.63 17.51 1.64
CA LYS A 3 53.77 17.42 3.10
C LYS A 3 52.66 18.24 3.75
N ALA A 4 51.75 17.56 4.45
CA ALA A 4 50.58 18.17 5.11
C ALA A 4 50.91 18.77 6.49
N CYS A 5 52.13 19.25 6.74
CA CYS A 5 52.60 19.68 8.06
C CYS A 5 51.79 20.84 8.67
N HIS A 6 51.15 21.64 7.82
CA HIS A 6 50.36 22.79 8.22
C HIS A 6 48.88 22.67 7.86
N SER A 7 48.47 21.55 7.26
CA SER A 7 47.09 21.34 6.82
C SER A 7 46.25 20.82 7.97
N LYS A 8 45.06 21.38 8.14
CA LYS A 8 44.07 20.85 9.09
C LYS A 8 43.41 19.58 8.53
N PRO A 9 42.92 18.67 9.38
CA PRO A 9 42.12 17.53 8.95
C PRO A 9 40.85 17.99 8.20
N ALA A 10 40.44 17.25 7.16
CA ALA A 10 39.32 17.62 6.28
C ALA A 10 37.98 17.78 7.02
N ILE A 11 37.78 17.09 8.14
CA ILE A 11 36.59 17.23 8.99
C ILE A 11 36.37 18.67 9.46
N THR A 12 37.43 19.48 9.58
CA THR A 12 37.31 20.89 9.97
C THR A 12 36.63 21.77 8.92
N SER A 13 36.66 21.36 7.65
CA SER A 13 36.02 22.08 6.54
C SER A 13 34.70 21.46 6.10
N LEU A 14 34.41 20.23 6.53
CA LEU A 14 33.23 19.49 6.10
C LEU A 14 31.90 20.19 6.46
N PRO A 15 31.72 20.79 7.66
CA PRO A 15 30.51 21.55 7.98
C PRO A 15 30.25 22.74 7.04
N ASP A 16 31.30 23.47 6.64
CA ASP A 16 31.20 24.63 5.76
C ASP A 16 30.85 24.22 4.32
N LEU A 17 31.32 23.05 3.89
CA LEU A 17 30.95 22.47 2.59
C LEU A 17 29.49 21.99 2.59
N LEU A 18 29.02 21.35 3.68
CA LEU A 18 27.65 20.87 3.81
C LEU A 18 26.59 21.99 3.81
N GLN A 19 26.99 23.23 4.08
CA GLN A 19 26.13 24.41 3.92
C GLN A 19 25.88 24.77 2.46
N GLN A 20 26.77 24.35 1.55
CA GLN A 20 26.80 24.82 0.17
C GLN A 20 26.51 23.71 -0.84
N ILE A 21 26.98 22.49 -0.57
CA ILE A 21 26.90 21.36 -1.50
C ILE A 21 26.43 20.08 -0.78
N PRO A 22 25.70 19.20 -1.48
CA PRO A 22 25.40 17.86 -1.00
C PRO A 22 26.66 17.00 -0.98
N ILE A 23 26.80 16.17 0.06
CA ILE A 23 27.95 15.27 0.23
C ILE A 23 27.43 13.88 0.57
N ILE A 24 28.01 12.87 -0.08
CA ILE A 24 27.83 11.48 0.29
C ILE A 24 29.12 10.97 0.92
N LEU A 25 28.98 10.40 2.11
CA LEU A 25 29.99 9.54 2.72
C LEU A 25 29.52 8.09 2.64
N TYR A 26 30.43 7.17 2.36
CA TYR A 26 30.10 5.75 2.36
C TYR A 26 31.21 4.93 3.00
N SER A 27 30.86 3.76 3.52
CA SER A 27 31.82 2.85 4.14
C SER A 27 31.42 1.39 3.90
N GLY A 28 32.42 0.52 3.73
CA GLY A 28 32.22 -0.92 3.72
C GLY A 28 32.08 -1.46 5.14
N GLN A 29 31.17 -2.41 5.34
CA GLN A 29 30.93 -3.04 6.64
C GLN A 29 32.17 -3.73 7.22
N TYR A 30 33.03 -4.30 6.38
CA TYR A 30 34.21 -5.08 6.77
C TYR A 30 35.54 -4.32 6.60
N ASP A 31 35.49 -3.00 6.41
CA ASP A 31 36.71 -2.19 6.45
C ASP A 31 37.25 -2.07 7.88
N LEU A 32 38.53 -2.42 8.08
CA LEU A 32 39.21 -2.33 9.36
C LEU A 32 39.89 -0.96 9.55
N ILE A 33 40.46 -0.38 8.49
CA ILE A 33 41.29 0.83 8.58
C ILE A 33 40.40 2.07 8.70
N CYS A 34 39.37 2.17 7.86
CA CYS A 34 38.38 3.25 7.86
C CYS A 34 36.99 2.70 8.18
N ASN A 35 36.89 2.01 9.32
CA ASN A 35 35.67 1.32 9.70
C ASN A 35 34.46 2.25 9.80
N HIS A 36 33.29 1.72 9.43
CA HIS A 36 32.03 2.45 9.43
C HIS A 36 31.67 3.04 10.80
N ARG A 37 32.04 2.41 11.93
CA ARG A 37 31.74 2.94 13.27
C ARG A 37 32.51 4.21 13.59
N ALA A 38 33.77 4.30 13.15
CA ALA A 38 34.56 5.51 13.30
C ALA A 38 33.99 6.65 12.44
N THR A 39 33.55 6.36 11.22
CA THR A 39 32.86 7.33 10.37
C THR A 39 31.55 7.79 11.01
N GLU A 40 30.73 6.87 11.53
CA GLU A 40 29.49 7.20 12.24
C GLU A 40 29.76 8.08 13.47
N ALA A 41 30.72 7.71 14.32
CA ALA A 41 31.10 8.50 15.50
C ALA A 41 31.62 9.90 15.12
N MET A 42 32.38 10.02 14.03
CA MET A 42 32.84 11.30 13.50
C MET A 42 31.65 12.18 13.09
N ILE A 43 30.67 11.60 12.37
CA ILE A 43 29.48 12.34 11.96
C ILE A 43 28.63 12.72 13.17
N ASP A 44 28.45 11.81 14.13
CA ASP A 44 27.68 12.06 15.36
C ASP A 44 28.27 13.20 16.20
N GLY A 45 29.59 13.38 16.18
CA GLY A 45 30.27 14.51 16.82
C GLY A 45 30.32 15.79 15.99
N MET A 46 29.93 15.73 14.71
CA MET A 46 29.97 16.88 13.80
C MET A 46 28.69 17.72 13.91
N THR A 47 28.84 19.04 13.98
CA THR A 47 27.72 19.99 13.93
C THR A 47 27.72 20.72 12.60
N TRP A 48 26.59 20.70 11.90
CA TRP A 48 26.38 21.45 10.66
C TRP A 48 24.90 21.83 10.53
N ASN A 49 24.61 22.92 9.81
CA ASN A 49 23.23 23.34 9.49
C ASN A 49 22.30 23.32 10.73
N ASN A 50 22.77 23.89 11.86
CA ASN A 50 22.06 24.00 13.14
C ASN A 50 21.67 22.68 13.83
N GLY A 51 22.43 21.60 13.62
CA GLY A 51 22.41 20.51 14.58
C GLY A 51 23.58 19.54 14.45
N THR A 52 23.58 18.56 15.34
CA THR A 52 24.71 17.67 15.58
C THR A 52 24.34 16.26 15.21
N GLY A 53 25.27 15.54 14.56
CA GLY A 53 25.00 14.21 14.03
C GLY A 53 23.80 14.22 13.08
N PHE A 54 23.06 13.12 13.03
CA PHE A 54 21.84 13.05 12.22
C PHE A 54 20.59 13.68 12.89
N GLY A 55 20.75 14.49 13.93
CA GLY A 55 19.65 15.14 14.64
C GLY A 55 19.34 16.54 14.12
N PHE A 56 18.08 16.88 13.84
CA PHE A 56 17.63 18.14 13.20
C PHE A 56 17.60 19.39 14.12
N GLY A 57 18.20 19.34 15.31
CA GLY A 57 18.27 20.47 16.26
C GLY A 57 17.01 20.70 17.10
N ASN A 58 15.86 20.11 16.72
CA ASN A 58 14.60 20.11 17.48
C ASN A 58 14.38 18.83 18.30
N GLY A 59 15.44 18.04 18.52
CA GLY A 59 15.37 16.72 19.18
C GLY A 59 14.89 15.57 18.30
N THR A 60 14.58 15.80 17.02
CA THR A 60 14.27 14.72 16.07
C THR A 60 15.52 14.24 15.33
N PHE A 61 15.55 12.97 14.96
CA PHE A 61 16.69 12.34 14.27
C PHE A 61 16.25 11.74 12.94
N SER A 62 17.15 11.78 11.94
CA SER A 62 16.94 11.05 10.70
C SER A 62 16.94 9.55 10.97
N PRO A 63 15.89 8.82 10.57
CA PRO A 63 15.88 7.36 10.68
C PRO A 63 16.89 6.72 9.73
N LYS A 64 17.40 5.53 10.11
CA LYS A 64 18.17 4.65 9.24
C LYS A 64 17.22 3.83 8.38
N HIS A 65 17.39 3.89 7.06
CA HIS A 65 16.57 3.13 6.11
C HIS A 65 17.37 1.97 5.50
N PRO A 66 16.74 0.82 5.21
CA PRO A 66 17.34 -0.19 4.36
C PRO A 66 17.68 0.41 3.00
N TRP A 67 18.90 0.18 2.53
CA TRP A 67 19.31 0.55 1.19
C TRP A 67 19.20 -0.65 0.27
N ILE A 68 18.29 -0.57 -0.70
CA ILE A 68 17.94 -1.68 -1.58
C ILE A 68 18.46 -1.39 -2.98
N VAL A 69 19.18 -2.36 -3.56
CA VAL A 69 19.69 -2.31 -4.94
C VAL A 69 19.20 -3.57 -5.64
N ASP A 70 18.48 -3.41 -6.75
CA ASP A 70 17.87 -4.50 -7.52
C ASP A 70 17.01 -5.48 -6.70
N GLY A 71 16.30 -4.97 -5.70
CA GLY A 71 15.45 -5.79 -4.82
C GLY A 71 16.20 -6.50 -3.69
N GLU A 72 17.54 -6.37 -3.62
CA GLU A 72 18.34 -6.92 -2.53
C GLU A 72 18.73 -5.85 -1.50
N SER A 73 18.79 -6.23 -0.22
CA SER A 73 19.33 -5.38 0.83
C SER A 73 20.84 -5.22 0.67
N ALA A 74 21.27 -4.07 0.13
CA ALA A 74 22.65 -3.74 -0.14
C ALA A 74 23.34 -3.01 1.02
N GLY A 75 22.57 -2.58 2.02
CA GLY A 75 23.11 -1.75 3.09
C GLY A 75 22.08 -1.00 3.89
N LEU A 76 22.55 0.09 4.50
CA LEU A 76 21.73 1.10 5.15
C LEU A 76 22.04 2.46 4.57
N ILE A 77 21.03 3.32 4.50
CA ILE A 77 21.15 4.70 4.04
C ILE A 77 20.40 5.61 5.00
N TRP A 78 20.99 6.76 5.30
CA TRP A 78 20.30 7.84 5.98
C TRP A 78 20.86 9.19 5.57
N ASN A 79 20.03 10.22 5.63
CA ASN A 79 20.37 11.56 5.16
C ASN A 79 19.88 12.61 6.16
N ALA A 80 20.73 13.59 6.44
CA ALA A 80 20.30 14.80 7.12
C ALA A 80 21.06 16.00 6.57
N ARG A 81 20.31 17.06 6.24
CA ARG A 81 20.84 18.41 5.97
C ARG A 81 22.06 18.38 5.03
N ASN A 82 21.86 17.85 3.83
CA ASN A 82 22.85 17.71 2.75
C ASN A 82 23.93 16.64 2.95
N LEU A 83 23.97 15.95 4.09
CA LEU A 83 24.84 14.79 4.29
C LEU A 83 24.04 13.50 4.11
N THR A 84 24.42 12.68 3.13
CA THR A 84 23.97 11.29 3.01
C THR A 84 25.08 10.37 3.48
N TYR A 85 24.74 9.37 4.28
CA TYR A 85 25.65 8.29 4.64
C TYR A 85 25.10 6.95 4.18
N ILE A 86 25.98 6.12 3.60
CA ILE A 86 25.65 4.78 3.09
C ILE A 86 26.62 3.76 3.69
N LEU A 87 26.06 2.78 4.41
CA LEU A 87 26.80 1.61 4.85
C LEU A 87 26.57 0.47 3.85
N PHE A 88 27.63 0.01 3.19
CA PHE A 88 27.58 -1.12 2.27
C PHE A 88 27.72 -2.43 3.04
N TYR A 89 26.71 -3.29 2.94
CA TYR A 89 26.81 -4.63 3.51
C TYR A 89 27.77 -5.51 2.73
N ASN A 90 28.50 -6.33 3.49
CA ASN A 90 29.46 -7.31 3.01
C ASN A 90 30.65 -6.75 2.20
N ALA A 91 30.87 -5.44 2.22
CA ALA A 91 31.95 -4.80 1.47
C ALA A 91 33.17 -4.49 2.35
N SER A 92 34.36 -4.52 1.77
CA SER A 92 35.64 -4.15 2.38
C SER A 92 35.93 -2.64 2.23
N HIS A 93 37.18 -2.25 2.42
CA HIS A 93 37.67 -0.89 2.19
C HIS A 93 37.42 -0.40 0.75
N MET A 94 37.61 -1.28 -0.25
CA MET A 94 37.45 -0.94 -1.66
C MET A 94 36.06 -1.33 -2.16
N VAL A 95 35.03 -0.64 -1.69
CA VAL A 95 33.63 -0.93 -2.07
C VAL A 95 33.40 -1.06 -3.59
N PRO A 96 33.98 -0.21 -4.47
CA PRO A 96 33.82 -0.38 -5.93
C PRO A 96 34.49 -1.62 -6.50
N TYR A 97 35.51 -2.16 -5.82
CA TYR A 97 36.15 -3.40 -6.20
C TYR A 97 35.27 -4.61 -5.83
N ASP A 98 34.73 -4.62 -4.61
CA ASP A 98 33.89 -5.73 -4.14
C ASP A 98 32.51 -5.76 -4.83
N TYR A 99 31.89 -4.59 -4.98
CA TYR A 99 30.56 -4.43 -5.54
C TYR A 99 30.51 -3.25 -6.54
N PRO A 100 31.05 -3.43 -7.76
CA PRO A 100 31.07 -2.38 -8.77
C PRO A 100 29.66 -1.93 -9.17
N HIS A 101 28.71 -2.86 -9.25
CA HIS A 101 27.34 -2.55 -9.62
C HIS A 101 26.61 -1.69 -8.58
N ARG A 102 26.73 -2.03 -7.28
CA ARG A 102 26.16 -1.24 -6.18
C ARG A 102 26.80 0.15 -6.11
N SER A 103 28.10 0.23 -6.37
CA SER A 103 28.84 1.50 -6.38
C SER A 103 28.40 2.41 -7.53
N ARG A 104 28.16 1.85 -8.72
CA ARG A 104 27.58 2.58 -9.85
C ARG A 104 26.17 3.07 -9.53
N PHE A 105 25.35 2.24 -8.88
CA PHE A 105 24.01 2.62 -8.46
C PHE A 105 24.06 3.78 -7.44
N MET A 106 24.95 3.73 -6.45
CA MET A 106 25.19 4.84 -5.52
C MET A 106 25.54 6.14 -6.27
N LEU A 107 26.47 6.08 -7.23
CA LEU A 107 26.88 7.26 -8.00
C LEU A 107 25.74 7.81 -8.86
N HIS A 108 24.97 6.92 -9.50
CA HIS A 108 23.78 7.29 -10.24
C HIS A 108 22.75 7.97 -9.33
N GLN A 109 22.52 7.42 -8.14
CA GLN A 109 21.64 8.02 -7.14
C GLN A 109 22.16 9.40 -6.70
N PHE A 110 23.46 9.55 -6.46
CA PHE A 110 24.06 10.84 -6.09
C PHE A 110 23.81 11.92 -7.15
N ILE A 111 24.11 11.62 -8.41
CA ILE A 111 23.94 12.56 -9.52
C ILE A 111 22.45 12.90 -9.70
N GLN A 112 21.57 11.92 -9.54
CA GLN A 112 20.13 12.17 -9.61
C GLN A 112 19.57 12.92 -8.41
N LEU A 113 20.18 12.78 -7.23
CA LEU A 113 19.80 13.55 -6.03
C LEU A 113 20.04 15.04 -6.25
N ASP A 114 21.02 15.43 -7.07
CA ASP A 114 21.21 16.83 -7.49
C ASP A 114 20.12 17.30 -8.48
N LEU A 115 19.61 16.40 -9.34
CA LEU A 115 18.49 16.70 -10.24
C LEU A 115 17.13 16.75 -9.50
N ILE A 116 17.06 16.14 -8.31
CA ILE A 116 15.89 16.16 -7.41
C ILE A 116 16.19 17.09 -6.22
N SER A 117 17.09 18.06 -6.36
CA SER A 117 17.23 19.12 -5.37
C SER A 117 15.92 19.92 -5.30
N PHE A 118 15.16 19.64 -4.25
CA PHE A 118 13.99 20.35 -3.72
C PHE A 118 12.68 20.24 -4.50
N PRO A 119 11.76 19.31 -4.12
CA PRO A 119 10.35 19.52 -4.36
C PRO A 119 9.83 20.54 -3.35
N ASP A 120 10.18 21.81 -3.52
CA ASP A 120 9.43 22.86 -2.87
C ASP A 120 8.05 22.91 -3.53
N THR A 121 7.01 22.57 -2.76
CA THR A 121 5.58 22.62 -3.10
C THR A 121 5.03 21.69 -4.20
N THR A 122 5.75 21.32 -5.25
CA THR A 122 5.15 20.66 -6.43
C THR A 122 4.77 19.20 -6.17
N THR A 123 5.64 18.41 -5.53
CA THR A 123 5.33 16.99 -5.21
C THR A 123 4.23 16.88 -4.16
N ARG A 124 4.19 17.78 -3.17
CA ARG A 124 3.11 17.81 -2.17
C ARG A 124 1.77 18.16 -2.82
N LYS A 125 1.73 19.17 -3.71
CA LYS A 125 0.51 19.53 -4.46
C LYS A 125 0.04 18.38 -5.34
N ASN A 126 0.93 17.70 -6.05
CA ASN A 126 0.56 16.58 -6.94
C ASN A 126 0.00 15.38 -6.15
N ILE A 127 0.53 15.09 -4.96
CA ILE A 127 0.02 14.01 -4.09
C ILE A 127 -1.33 14.43 -3.47
N GLU A 128 -1.45 15.66 -2.97
CA GLU A 128 -2.72 16.18 -2.45
C GLU A 128 -3.81 16.25 -3.52
N GLU A 129 -3.46 16.63 -4.75
CA GLU A 129 -4.37 16.69 -5.90
C GLU A 129 -4.79 15.30 -6.38
N SER A 130 -3.85 14.35 -6.49
CA SER A 130 -4.14 12.96 -6.85
C SER A 130 -5.04 12.27 -5.82
N THR A 131 -4.76 12.45 -4.53
CA THR A 131 -5.60 11.90 -3.46
C THR A 131 -6.97 12.57 -3.40
N ARG A 132 -7.06 13.88 -3.68
CA ARG A 132 -8.34 14.59 -3.78
C ARG A 132 -9.16 14.10 -4.96
N LEU A 133 -8.56 13.92 -6.14
CA LEU A 133 -9.24 13.40 -7.34
C LEU A 133 -9.78 11.99 -7.10
N THR A 134 -8.95 11.11 -6.52
CA THR A 134 -9.36 9.73 -6.18
C THR A 134 -10.54 9.70 -5.21
N ARG A 135 -10.54 10.59 -4.20
CA ARG A 135 -11.67 10.73 -3.27
C ARG A 135 -12.94 11.21 -3.96
N HIS A 136 -12.85 12.19 -4.86
CA HIS A 136 -14.03 12.71 -5.57
C HIS A 136 -14.62 11.66 -6.52
N VAL A 137 -13.77 10.93 -7.25
CA VAL A 137 -14.23 9.84 -8.13
C VAL A 137 -14.91 8.73 -7.34
N ALA A 138 -14.35 8.31 -6.19
CA ALA A 138 -14.95 7.29 -5.34
C ALA A 138 -16.34 7.71 -4.82
N ILE A 139 -16.52 8.98 -4.43
CA ILE A 139 -17.81 9.51 -3.96
C ILE A 139 -18.84 9.53 -5.11
N ILE A 140 -18.45 9.98 -6.30
CA ILE A 140 -19.35 10.02 -7.47
C ILE A 140 -19.83 8.61 -7.83
N VAL A 141 -18.93 7.63 -7.85
CA VAL A 141 -19.28 6.22 -8.13
C VAL A 141 -20.24 5.68 -7.07
N LEU A 142 -20.01 5.96 -5.78
CA LEU A 142 -20.90 5.52 -4.70
C LEU A 142 -22.31 6.10 -4.84
N ILE A 143 -22.43 7.39 -5.16
CA ILE A 143 -23.72 8.05 -5.39
C ILE A 143 -24.46 7.40 -6.58
N PHE A 144 -23.75 7.13 -7.67
CA PHE A 144 -24.34 6.52 -8.86
C PHE A 144 -24.90 5.11 -8.58
N ILE A 145 -24.18 4.30 -7.80
CA ILE A 145 -24.64 2.98 -7.35
C ILE A 145 -25.91 3.09 -6.51
N ILE A 146 -25.95 4.02 -5.55
CA ILE A 146 -27.13 4.23 -4.69
C ILE A 146 -28.35 4.64 -5.52
N VAL A 147 -28.18 5.54 -6.49
CA VAL A 147 -29.26 5.99 -7.38
C VAL A 147 -29.78 4.83 -8.23
N ILE A 148 -28.90 4.00 -8.79
CA ILE A 148 -29.30 2.80 -9.55
C ILE A 148 -30.08 1.83 -8.66
N LEU A 149 -29.62 1.57 -7.43
CA LEU A 149 -30.32 0.70 -6.49
C LEU A 149 -31.70 1.26 -6.09
N ALA A 150 -31.80 2.57 -5.89
CA ALA A 150 -33.07 3.24 -5.59
C ALA A 150 -34.04 3.18 -6.78
N LEU A 151 -33.57 3.42 -8.00
CA LEU A 151 -34.38 3.35 -9.22
C LEU A 151 -34.84 1.91 -9.50
N THR A 152 -33.94 0.94 -9.41
CA THR A 152 -34.30 -0.49 -9.57
C THR A 152 -35.28 -0.93 -8.48
N GLY A 153 -35.08 -0.52 -7.23
CA GLY A 153 -36.02 -0.76 -6.13
C GLY A 153 -37.39 -0.13 -6.37
N LEU A 154 -37.44 1.10 -6.87
CA LEU A 154 -38.67 1.82 -7.18
C LEU A 154 -39.43 1.18 -8.35
N ILE A 155 -38.72 0.80 -9.41
CA ILE A 155 -39.29 0.07 -10.55
C ILE A 155 -39.86 -1.28 -10.09
N CYS A 156 -39.10 -2.05 -9.30
CA CYS A 156 -39.57 -3.32 -8.72
C CYS A 156 -40.81 -3.11 -7.83
N PHE A 157 -40.87 -2.03 -7.04
CA PHE A 157 -42.02 -1.69 -6.22
C PHE A 157 -43.26 -1.38 -7.07
N PHE A 158 -43.12 -0.59 -8.13
CA PHE A 158 -44.21 -0.29 -9.05
C PHE A 158 -44.68 -1.51 -9.85
N LEU A 159 -43.76 -2.39 -10.28
CA LEU A 159 -44.10 -3.65 -10.94
C LEU A 159 -44.83 -4.62 -9.99
N ARG A 160 -44.49 -4.64 -8.70
CA ARG A 160 -45.20 -5.43 -7.68
C ARG A 160 -46.59 -4.87 -7.39
N LYS A 161 -46.76 -3.54 -7.39
CA LYS A 161 -48.06 -2.86 -7.17
C LYS A 161 -49.02 -3.00 -8.35
N ARG A 162 -48.50 -3.21 -9.57
CA ARG A 162 -49.29 -3.49 -10.78
C ARG A 162 -49.72 -4.96 -10.96
N ARG A 163 -49.58 -5.84 -9.96
CA ARG A 163 -50.18 -7.18 -10.05
C ARG A 163 -51.72 -7.07 -9.93
N PRO A 164 -52.50 -7.30 -11.01
CA PRO A 164 -53.95 -7.35 -10.90
C PRO A 164 -54.35 -8.57 -10.06
N THR A 165 -55.37 -8.38 -9.24
CA THR A 165 -56.10 -9.41 -8.50
C THR A 165 -56.40 -10.63 -9.39
N ARG A 166 -56.06 -11.83 -8.90
CA ARG A 166 -56.25 -13.13 -9.59
C ARG A 166 -57.63 -13.21 -10.28
N LEU A 167 -57.63 -13.45 -11.59
CA LEU A 167 -58.81 -13.95 -12.30
C LEU A 167 -59.13 -15.36 -11.75
N PRO A 168 -60.38 -15.67 -11.32
CA PRO A 168 -60.69 -16.98 -10.77
C PRO A 168 -60.64 -18.04 -11.88
N THR A 169 -59.88 -19.12 -11.63
CA THR A 169 -59.88 -20.34 -12.44
C THR A 169 -61.25 -21.05 -12.39
N PRO A 170 -61.69 -21.67 -13.50
CA PRO A 170 -63.07 -22.16 -13.70
C PRO A 170 -63.48 -23.37 -12.84
N LEU A 171 -62.61 -23.88 -11.95
CA LEU A 171 -62.88 -25.06 -11.15
C LEU A 171 -63.77 -24.81 -9.90
N ASN A 172 -64.01 -23.55 -9.53
CA ASN A 172 -64.78 -23.21 -8.32
C ASN A 172 -66.29 -22.98 -8.57
N ILE A 173 -66.75 -22.85 -9.83
CA ILE A 173 -68.17 -22.61 -10.14
C ILE A 173 -69.01 -23.89 -10.02
N ILE A 174 -68.43 -25.07 -10.25
CA ILE A 174 -69.18 -26.35 -10.24
C ILE A 174 -69.38 -26.90 -8.82
N ARG A 175 -68.58 -26.46 -7.83
CA ARG A 175 -68.72 -26.88 -6.42
C ARG A 175 -69.84 -26.16 -5.65
N GLU A 176 -70.43 -25.10 -6.21
CA GLU A 176 -71.43 -24.25 -5.53
C GLU A 176 -72.89 -24.55 -5.93
N LEU A 177 -73.14 -25.46 -6.89
CA LEU A 177 -74.48 -25.84 -7.36
C LEU A 177 -74.98 -27.24 -6.97
N LEU A 178 -74.37 -27.92 -5.99
CA LEU A 178 -74.95 -29.16 -5.42
C LEU A 178 -75.17 -29.04 -3.90
N PRO A 179 -76.43 -29.15 -3.42
CA PRO A 179 -76.77 -28.98 -2.01
C PRO A 179 -76.24 -30.12 -1.12
N LYS A 180 -75.75 -29.74 0.06
CA LYS A 180 -75.40 -30.64 1.17
C LYS A 180 -76.66 -31.04 1.95
N THR A 181 -76.99 -32.33 2.01
CA THR A 181 -77.80 -32.94 3.08
C THR A 181 -77.32 -34.39 3.23
N SER A 182 -76.52 -34.70 4.25
CA SER A 182 -76.93 -35.14 5.61
C SER A 182 -76.98 -36.68 5.74
N ASN A 183 -75.94 -37.19 6.40
CA ASN A 183 -75.93 -38.28 7.39
C ASN A 183 -76.49 -39.68 7.05
N VAL A 184 -76.13 -40.62 7.93
CA VAL A 184 -76.63 -42.00 8.10
C VAL A 184 -75.80 -43.02 7.30
N GLU A 185 -74.83 -43.75 7.85
CA GLU A 185 -74.81 -44.77 8.92
C GLU A 185 -74.57 -46.17 8.31
N GLN A 186 -73.61 -46.89 8.90
CA GLN A 186 -73.41 -48.35 8.97
C GLN A 186 -73.11 -49.20 7.71
N GLU A 187 -71.99 -49.94 7.85
CA GLU A 187 -71.65 -51.30 7.39
C GLU A 187 -72.83 -52.28 7.14
N PRO A 188 -72.62 -53.55 6.66
CA PRO A 188 -71.53 -54.17 5.88
C PRO A 188 -72.08 -55.12 4.76
N ARG A 189 -71.18 -55.94 4.19
CA ARG A 189 -71.37 -57.40 3.94
C ARG A 189 -71.47 -57.89 2.47
N VAL A 190 -70.36 -58.53 2.03
CA VAL A 190 -70.18 -59.88 1.39
C VAL A 190 -71.11 -60.21 0.19
N ILE A 191 -70.60 -60.70 -0.96
CA ILE A 191 -70.48 -62.14 -1.30
C ILE A 191 -69.85 -62.30 -2.71
N HIS A 192 -68.79 -63.13 -2.75
CA HIS A 192 -68.40 -64.20 -3.72
C HIS A 192 -68.68 -64.04 -5.25
N SER A 193 -67.89 -64.54 -6.22
CA SER A 193 -67.00 -65.72 -6.27
C SER A 193 -66.33 -65.84 -7.65
N ARG A 194 -65.15 -66.49 -7.67
CA ARG A 194 -64.51 -67.34 -8.72
C ARG A 194 -64.19 -66.68 -10.09
N LEU A 195 -63.02 -66.88 -10.69
CA LEU A 195 -62.55 -68.15 -11.27
C LEU A 195 -61.02 -68.13 -11.60
N ASN A 196 -60.36 -69.24 -11.20
CA ASN A 196 -59.32 -70.03 -11.88
C ASN A 196 -58.07 -69.40 -12.55
N ASN A 197 -56.92 -69.49 -11.86
CA ASN A 197 -55.73 -70.38 -12.03
C ASN A 197 -55.24 -70.84 -13.45
N PRO A 198 -54.00 -71.38 -13.60
CA PRO A 198 -52.94 -70.79 -14.42
C PRO A 198 -52.32 -71.78 -15.42
N LYS A 199 -51.27 -71.36 -16.13
CA LYS A 199 -50.05 -72.15 -16.40
C LYS A 199 -48.86 -71.21 -16.45
#